data_AF-C0G781-F1
#
_entry.id   AF-C0G781-F1
#
_cell.length_a   1.000
_cell.length_b   1.000
_cell.length_c   1.000
_cell.angle_alpha   90.00
_cell.angle_beta   90.00
_cell.angle_gamma   90.00
#
_symmetry.space_group_name_H-M   'P 1'
#
loop_
_entity.id
_entity.type
_entity.pdbx_description
1 polymer ?
#
loop_
_entity_poly.entity_id
_entity_poly.type
_entity_poly.pdbx_seq_one_letter_code
_entity_poly.pdbx_strand_id
1 'polypeptide(L)'
;MFIWKRISAQAILMQNGAIRDSRKDRTKGTRMSAGTTRQKAIAKSLTLLLPAVPYSDSEPIRAAALAPHMKTLPPSTAVWLATVAHVRHTHTDYDALRDDGYDKDSARFFVLNAINAKLTEWRATRLLSPEDDEAVEM
;
A
#
# COMPACT_ATOMS: atom_id res chain seq x y z
N MET A 1 -9.23 -15.94 6.20
CA MET A 1 -9.28 -15.87 4.72
C MET A 1 -10.24 -14.76 4.28
N PHE A 2 -9.87 -13.48 4.30
CA PHE A 2 -10.62 -12.45 3.56
C PHE A 2 -9.70 -11.29 3.14
N ILE A 3 -9.51 -11.20 1.82
CA ILE A 3 -9.18 -10.02 0.98
C ILE A 3 -7.70 -9.60 0.77
N TRP A 4 -6.73 -9.86 1.66
CA TRP A 4 -5.31 -9.52 1.34
C TRP A 4 -4.43 -10.70 0.84
N LYS A 5 -4.81 -11.95 1.13
CA LYS A 5 -4.10 -13.15 0.61
C LYS A 5 -4.14 -13.33 -0.91
N ARG A 6 -4.92 -12.53 -1.67
CA ARG A 6 -4.95 -12.59 -3.15
C ARG A 6 -4.02 -11.60 -3.85
N ILE A 7 -3.44 -10.63 -3.14
CA ILE A 7 -2.50 -9.67 -3.74
C ILE A 7 -1.04 -10.13 -3.55
N SER A 8 -0.74 -10.87 -2.47
CA SER A 8 0.62 -11.33 -2.15
C SER A 8 1.08 -12.64 -2.80
N ALA A 9 0.38 -13.19 -3.80
CA ALA A 9 0.76 -14.48 -4.42
C ALA A 9 0.93 -14.47 -5.95
N GLN A 10 0.67 -13.36 -6.64
CA GLN A 10 0.79 -13.30 -8.11
C GLN A 10 1.99 -12.51 -8.65
N ALA A 11 2.81 -11.89 -7.78
CA ALA A 11 3.87 -10.99 -8.22
C ALA A 11 5.30 -11.59 -8.24
N ILE A 12 5.50 -12.87 -7.86
CA ILE A 12 6.84 -13.46 -7.70
C ILE A 12 7.09 -14.72 -8.58
N LEU A 13 6.11 -15.21 -9.34
CA LEU A 13 6.28 -16.41 -10.20
C LEU A 13 5.91 -16.18 -11.67
N MET A 14 6.47 -15.14 -12.31
CA MET A 14 6.40 -14.99 -13.77
C MET A 14 7.69 -14.39 -14.36
N GLN A 15 8.84 -14.94 -13.97
CA GLN A 15 10.06 -14.85 -14.78
C GLN A 15 10.28 -16.16 -15.53
N ASN A 16 10.46 -16.04 -16.84
CA ASN A 16 10.98 -17.02 -17.81
C ASN A 16 9.97 -17.98 -18.44
N GLY A 17 9.49 -17.61 -19.63
CA GLY A 17 8.72 -18.50 -20.50
C GLY A 17 8.48 -17.95 -21.91
N ALA A 18 9.42 -18.28 -22.80
CA ALA A 18 9.25 -18.43 -24.25
C ALA A 18 9.13 -17.18 -25.16
N ILE A 19 10.29 -16.88 -25.74
CA ILE A 19 10.50 -16.24 -27.04
C ILE A 19 9.69 -16.97 -28.12
N ARG A 20 8.86 -16.24 -28.88
CA ARG A 20 8.59 -16.52 -30.30
C ARG A 20 8.34 -15.20 -31.04
N ASP A 21 9.11 -15.07 -32.11
CA ASP A 21 9.24 -13.91 -32.98
C ASP A 21 8.05 -13.72 -33.95
N SER A 22 7.99 -12.50 -34.47
CA SER A 22 7.52 -12.11 -35.79
C SER A 22 6.16 -11.42 -35.90
N ARG A 23 6.20 -10.09 -35.72
CA ARG A 23 5.36 -9.19 -36.53
C ARG A 23 5.96 -7.78 -36.64
N LYS A 24 6.71 -7.59 -37.73
CA LYS A 24 6.73 -6.45 -38.68
C LYS A 24 6.35 -5.06 -38.12
N ASP A 25 7.34 -4.18 -38.13
CA ASP A 25 7.28 -2.73 -38.38
C ASP A 25 5.97 -2.00 -38.00
N ARG A 26 6.05 -1.24 -36.91
CA ARG A 26 5.54 0.12 -36.92
C ARG A 26 6.38 0.99 -36.02
N THR A 27 7.20 1.85 -36.61
CA THR A 27 7.78 3.03 -35.94
C THR A 27 6.66 3.86 -35.32
N LYS A 28 6.34 3.60 -34.05
CA LYS A 28 5.66 4.56 -33.18
C LYS A 28 6.75 5.16 -32.33
N GLY A 29 7.08 6.42 -32.59
CA GLY A 29 7.94 7.21 -31.72
C GLY A 29 7.55 6.95 -30.27
N THR A 30 8.57 6.69 -29.44
CA THR A 30 8.47 6.30 -28.05
C THR A 30 7.34 7.07 -27.37
N ARG A 31 6.16 6.45 -27.25
CA ARG A 31 5.18 6.89 -26.28
C ARG A 31 5.79 6.49 -24.95
N MET A 32 6.62 7.38 -24.40
CA MET A 32 6.97 7.36 -23.00
C MET A 32 5.65 7.20 -22.28
N SER A 33 5.41 6.01 -21.72
CA SER A 33 4.25 5.71 -20.90
C SER A 33 4.42 6.53 -19.63
N ALA A 34 4.20 7.84 -19.74
CA ALA A 34 4.05 8.72 -18.62
C ALA A 34 2.85 8.18 -17.86
N GLY A 35 3.09 7.66 -16.66
CA GLY A 35 2.01 7.15 -15.81
C GLY A 35 0.87 8.16 -15.74
N THR A 36 -0.36 7.67 -15.58
CA THR A 36 -1.55 8.53 -15.53
C THR A 36 -1.36 9.64 -14.50
N THR A 37 -2.03 10.78 -14.67
CA THR A 37 -1.95 11.90 -13.69
C THR A 37 -2.12 11.41 -12.25
N ARG A 38 -3.00 10.41 -12.05
CA ARG A 38 -3.20 9.75 -10.76
C ARG A 38 -1.97 8.96 -10.28
N GLN A 39 -1.35 8.16 -11.14
CA GLN A 39 -0.11 7.41 -10.79
C GLN A 39 1.01 8.34 -10.35
N LYS A 40 1.19 9.47 -11.06
CA LYS A 40 2.18 10.50 -10.69
C LYS A 40 1.85 11.16 -9.35
N ALA A 41 0.57 11.48 -9.12
CA ALA A 41 0.13 12.08 -7.86
C ALA A 41 0.33 11.13 -6.67
N ILE A 42 0.01 9.84 -6.82
CA ILE A 42 0.26 8.83 -5.80
C ILE A 42 1.76 8.68 -5.52
N ALA A 43 2.60 8.61 -6.54
CA ALA A 43 4.05 8.52 -6.37
C ALA A 43 4.60 9.72 -5.58
N LYS A 44 4.16 10.94 -5.95
CA LYS A 44 4.51 12.17 -5.22
C LYS A 44 4.05 12.12 -3.76
N SER A 45 2.80 11.73 -3.51
CA SER A 45 2.25 11.60 -2.15
C SER A 45 3.00 10.56 -1.32
N LEU A 46 3.43 9.45 -1.93
CA LEU A 46 4.20 8.41 -1.25
C LEU A 46 5.61 8.90 -0.86
N THR A 47 6.33 9.56 -1.76
CA THR A 47 7.64 10.15 -1.44
C THR A 47 7.55 11.23 -0.36
N LEU A 48 6.49 12.05 -0.39
CA LEU A 48 6.26 13.06 0.65
C LEU A 48 5.93 12.44 2.00
N LEU A 49 5.08 11.41 2.02
CA LEU A 49 4.66 10.77 3.27
C LEU A 49 5.76 9.91 3.87
N LEU A 50 6.49 9.14 3.05
CA LEU A 50 7.40 8.08 3.47
C LEU A 50 8.77 8.20 2.75
N PRO A 51 9.63 9.14 3.16
CA PRO A 51 10.88 9.39 2.43
C PRO A 51 11.92 8.27 2.57
N ALA A 52 11.84 7.44 3.62
CA ALA A 52 12.81 6.37 3.89
C ALA A 52 12.20 4.96 3.80
N VAL A 53 11.04 4.79 3.17
CA VAL A 53 10.42 3.46 2.99
C VAL A 53 11.23 2.60 2.01
N PRO A 54 11.51 1.33 2.33
CA PRO A 54 12.16 0.42 1.40
C PRO A 54 11.27 0.08 0.20
N TYR A 55 11.91 -0.35 -0.89
CA TYR A 55 11.20 -0.68 -2.12
C TYR A 55 10.19 -1.83 -1.93
N SER A 56 10.54 -2.82 -1.11
CA SER A 56 9.69 -3.96 -0.74
C SER A 56 8.31 -3.56 -0.23
N ASP A 57 8.24 -2.43 0.48
CA ASP A 57 7.01 -1.94 1.11
C ASP A 57 6.35 -0.83 0.28
N SER A 58 7.13 0.01 -0.40
CA SER A 58 6.55 1.08 -1.23
C SER A 58 5.77 0.57 -2.44
N GLU A 59 6.19 -0.55 -3.04
CA GLU A 59 5.49 -1.20 -4.14
C GLU A 59 4.07 -1.65 -3.78
N PRO A 60 3.86 -2.51 -2.76
CA PRO A 60 2.52 -2.96 -2.37
C PRO A 60 1.64 -1.79 -1.89
N ILE A 61 2.20 -0.82 -1.17
CA ILE A 61 1.46 0.39 -0.76
C ILE A 61 0.98 1.16 -1.99
N ARG A 62 1.85 1.38 -2.98
CA ARG A 62 1.49 2.10 -4.21
C ARG A 62 0.41 1.37 -4.99
N ALA A 63 0.51 0.04 -5.12
CA ALA A 63 -0.49 -0.77 -5.80
C ALA A 63 -1.85 -0.68 -5.09
N ALA A 64 -1.87 -0.79 -3.76
CA ALA A 64 -3.08 -0.66 -2.96
C ALA A 64 -3.72 0.75 -3.09
N ALA A 65 -2.92 1.81 -3.04
CA ALA A 65 -3.40 3.19 -3.19
C ALA A 65 -3.94 3.50 -4.62
N LEU A 66 -3.61 2.67 -5.62
CA LEU A 66 -4.11 2.72 -6.99
C LEU A 66 -5.33 1.82 -7.23
N ALA A 67 -5.80 1.08 -6.23
CA ALA A 67 -6.92 0.15 -6.40
C ALA A 67 -8.21 0.88 -6.86
N PRO A 68 -9.09 0.21 -7.64
CA PRO A 68 -10.29 0.85 -8.19
C PRO A 68 -11.22 1.47 -7.14
N HIS A 69 -11.31 0.90 -5.93
CA HIS A 69 -12.13 1.43 -4.84
C HIS A 69 -11.51 2.67 -4.15
N MET A 70 -10.23 2.95 -4.38
CA MET A 70 -9.53 4.11 -3.85
C MET A 70 -9.56 5.31 -4.82
N LYS A 71 -10.14 5.15 -6.01
CA LYS A 71 -10.01 6.13 -7.10
C LYS A 71 -10.65 7.49 -6.80
N THR A 72 -11.67 7.51 -5.95
CA THR A 72 -12.43 8.72 -5.56
C THR A 72 -11.76 9.50 -4.44
N LEU A 73 -10.80 8.89 -3.72
CA LEU A 73 -10.10 9.53 -2.63
C LEU A 73 -8.99 10.45 -3.14
N PRO A 74 -8.67 11.54 -2.43
CA PRO A 74 -7.46 12.30 -2.67
C PRO A 74 -6.22 11.39 -2.62
N PRO A 75 -5.20 11.60 -3.48
CA PRO A 75 -4.01 10.75 -3.53
C PRO A 75 -3.29 10.61 -2.17
N SER A 76 -3.22 11.69 -1.38
CA SER A 76 -2.62 11.68 -0.04
C SER A 76 -3.38 10.75 0.92
N THR A 77 -4.72 10.85 0.96
CA THR A 77 -5.58 9.99 1.77
C THR A 77 -5.47 8.53 1.34
N ALA A 78 -5.45 8.27 0.03
CA ALA A 78 -5.32 6.91 -0.48
C ALA A 78 -3.99 6.27 -0.08
N VAL A 79 -2.88 7.02 -0.17
CA VAL A 79 -1.56 6.58 0.28
C VAL A 79 -1.52 6.36 1.78
N TRP A 80 -2.10 7.27 2.58
CA TRP A 80 -2.17 7.11 4.04
C TRP A 80 -2.89 5.82 4.45
N LEU A 81 -4.10 5.59 3.93
CA LEU A 81 -4.89 4.40 4.24
C LEU A 81 -4.19 3.12 3.78
N ALA A 82 -3.60 3.12 2.58
CA ALA A 82 -2.84 1.99 2.07
C ALA A 82 -1.60 1.69 2.93
N THR A 83 -0.91 2.73 3.39
CA THR A 83 0.27 2.60 4.27
C THR A 83 -0.11 2.00 5.61
N VAL A 84 -1.09 2.56 6.31
CA VAL A 84 -1.52 2.07 7.63
C VAL A 84 -2.01 0.63 7.53
N ALA A 85 -2.79 0.30 6.51
CA ALA A 85 -3.23 -1.07 6.28
C ALA A 85 -2.05 -2.02 6.03
N HIS A 86 -1.10 -1.65 5.17
CA HIS A 86 0.09 -2.45 4.86
C HIS A 86 0.94 -2.70 6.11
N VAL A 87 1.22 -1.65 6.89
CA VAL A 87 2.00 -1.77 8.13
C VAL A 87 1.28 -2.65 9.14
N ARG A 88 -0.02 -2.44 9.35
CA ARG A 88 -0.83 -3.24 10.28
C ARG A 88 -0.80 -4.72 9.93
N HIS A 89 -0.97 -5.08 8.66
CA HIS A 89 -1.03 -6.50 8.27
C HIS A 89 0.34 -7.17 8.11
N THR A 90 1.42 -6.41 7.85
CA THR A 90 2.74 -6.98 7.52
C THR A 90 3.73 -6.89 8.67
N HIS A 91 3.66 -5.82 9.45
CA HIS A 91 4.69 -5.44 10.42
C HIS A 91 4.17 -5.49 11.87
N THR A 92 2.99 -6.06 12.10
CA THR A 92 2.39 -6.19 13.44
C THR A 92 1.64 -7.50 13.59
N ASP A 93 1.34 -7.87 14.83
CA ASP A 93 0.58 -9.07 15.18
C ASP A 93 -0.94 -8.91 15.01
N TYR A 94 -1.40 -7.89 14.28
CA TYR A 94 -2.84 -7.60 14.12
C TYR A 94 -3.64 -8.81 13.62
N ASP A 95 -3.12 -9.53 12.62
CA ASP A 95 -3.81 -10.70 12.07
C ASP A 95 -3.85 -11.86 13.08
N ALA A 96 -2.81 -12.02 13.92
CA ALA A 96 -2.78 -13.02 14.98
C ALA A 96 -3.78 -12.68 16.10
N LEU A 97 -3.79 -11.43 16.58
CA LEU A 97 -4.80 -10.94 17.53
C LEU A 97 -6.22 -11.12 16.98
N ARG A 98 -6.37 -11.02 15.65
CA ARG A 98 -7.65 -11.21 14.99
C ARG A 98 -8.12 -12.66 14.96
N ASP A 99 -7.19 -13.58 14.76
CA ASP A 99 -7.45 -15.02 14.80
C ASP A 99 -7.67 -15.52 16.24
N ASP A 100 -7.05 -14.87 17.24
CA ASP A 100 -7.23 -15.13 18.68
C ASP A 100 -8.57 -14.63 19.24
N GLY A 101 -9.39 -13.97 18.42
CA GLY A 101 -10.76 -13.62 18.78
C GLY A 101 -10.92 -12.30 19.52
N TYR A 102 -9.92 -11.42 19.55
CA TYR A 102 -10.09 -10.03 20.00
C TYR A 102 -11.18 -9.34 19.18
N ASP A 103 -11.64 -8.13 19.49
CA ASP A 103 -12.40 -7.33 18.51
C ASP A 103 -11.43 -6.45 17.68
N LYS A 104 -11.99 -5.73 16.70
CA LYS A 104 -11.20 -4.92 15.76
C LYS A 104 -10.54 -3.72 16.46
N ASP A 105 -11.21 -3.10 17.40
CA ASP A 105 -10.74 -1.88 18.06
C ASP A 105 -9.70 -2.23 19.13
N SER A 106 -9.93 -3.30 19.89
CA SER A 106 -8.90 -3.88 20.77
C SER A 106 -7.64 -4.26 19.99
N ALA A 107 -7.78 -4.97 18.87
CA ALA A 107 -6.62 -5.38 18.06
C ALA A 107 -5.86 -4.17 17.49
N ARG A 108 -6.57 -3.12 17.07
CA ARG A 108 -5.95 -1.86 16.61
C ARG A 108 -5.21 -1.13 17.72
N PHE A 109 -5.81 -1.07 18.90
CA PHE A 109 -5.20 -0.46 20.08
C PHE A 109 -3.85 -1.11 20.43
N PHE A 110 -3.80 -2.45 20.46
CA PHE A 110 -2.55 -3.16 20.78
C PHE A 110 -1.42 -2.91 19.76
N VAL A 111 -1.75 -2.81 18.47
CA VAL A 111 -0.73 -2.66 17.42
C VAL A 111 -0.37 -1.20 17.12
N LEU A 112 -1.09 -0.22 17.68
CA LEU A 112 -0.90 1.21 17.39
C LEU A 112 0.57 1.64 17.56
N ASN A 113 1.19 1.26 18.68
CA ASN A 113 2.60 1.58 18.94
C ASN A 113 3.56 0.93 17.93
N ALA A 114 3.29 -0.31 17.53
CA ALA A 114 4.09 -1.02 16.52
C ALA A 114 3.97 -0.35 15.15
N ILE A 115 2.77 0.11 14.78
CA ILE A 115 2.55 0.88 13.54
C ILE A 115 3.37 2.18 13.58
N ASN A 116 3.25 2.95 14.66
CA ASN A 116 3.97 4.22 14.81
C ASN A 116 5.50 4.04 14.85
N ALA A 117 6.00 2.95 15.42
CA ALA A 117 7.42 2.61 15.38
C ALA A 117 7.90 2.41 13.93
N LYS A 118 7.14 1.66 13.12
CA LYS A 118 7.48 1.43 11.70
C LYS A 118 7.38 2.71 10.86
N LEU A 119 6.34 3.52 11.09
CA LEU A 119 6.20 4.82 10.43
C LEU A 119 7.38 5.75 10.78
N THR A 120 7.83 5.74 12.03
CA THR A 120 9.00 6.52 12.47
C THR A 120 10.29 6.04 11.82
N GLU A 121 10.48 4.72 11.72
CA GLU A 121 11.61 4.11 11.01
C GLU A 121 11.68 4.57 9.55
N TRP A 122 10.54 4.66 8.87
CA TRP A 122 10.43 5.16 7.49
C TRP A 122 10.41 6.70 7.39
N ARG A 123 10.62 7.40 8.52
CA ARG A 123 10.61 8.86 8.64
C ARG A 123 9.30 9.48 8.14
N ALA A 124 8.19 8.84 8.47
CA ALA A 124 6.88 9.29 8.02
C ALA A 124 6.58 10.71 8.51
N THR A 125 5.95 11.53 7.66
CA THR A 125 5.58 12.90 8.03
C THR A 125 4.27 12.99 8.82
N ARG A 126 3.63 11.84 9.08
CA ARG A 126 2.39 11.69 9.85
C ARG A 126 2.44 10.38 10.63
N LEU A 127 1.94 10.40 11.87
CA LEU A 127 1.75 9.25 12.74
C LEU A 127 0.26 9.05 13.06
N LEU A 128 -0.11 7.88 13.59
CA LEU A 128 -1.44 7.59 14.10
C LEU A 128 -1.61 8.17 15.50
N SER A 129 -2.72 8.87 15.72
CA SER A 129 -3.23 9.19 17.05
C SER A 129 -4.20 8.09 17.52
N PRO A 130 -4.28 7.77 18.82
CA PRO A 130 -5.34 6.91 19.35
C PRO A 130 -6.76 7.44 19.05
N GLU A 131 -6.91 8.75 18.87
CA GLU A 131 -8.18 9.41 18.52
C GLU A 131 -8.56 9.25 17.04
N ASP A 132 -7.62 8.92 16.15
CA ASP A 132 -7.88 8.76 14.71
C ASP A 132 -8.82 7.59 14.40
N ASP A 133 -8.97 6.63 15.33
CA ASP A 133 -9.86 5.47 15.20
C ASP A 133 -11.31 5.76 15.67
N GLU A 134 -11.54 6.72 16.57
CA GLU A 134 -12.87 7.07 17.11
C GLU A 134 -13.70 7.97 16.17
N ALA A 135 -13.05 8.72 15.27
CA ALA A 135 -13.70 9.75 14.45
C ALA A 135 -14.66 9.24 13.35
N VAL A 136 -14.96 7.94 13.28
CA VAL A 136 -15.82 7.33 12.26
C VAL A 136 -17.25 7.04 12.78
N GLU A 137 -17.52 7.24 14.07
CA GLU A 137 -18.84 6.97 14.69
C GLU A 137 -19.68 8.21 15.06
N MET A 138 -19.31 9.41 14.60
CA MET A 138 -20.11 10.64 14.77
C MET A 138 -20.66 11.22 13.47
#